data_AF-A0A7X9KEZ2-F1
#
_entry.id   AF-A0A7X9KEZ2-F1
#
_cell.length_a   1.000
_cell.length_b   1.000
_cell.length_c   1.000
_cell.angle_alpha   90.00
_cell.angle_beta   90.00
_cell.angle_gamma   90.00
#
_symmetry.space_group_name_H-M   'P 1'
#
loop_
_entity.id
_entity.type
_entity.pdbx_description
1 polymer ?
#
loop_
_entity_poly.entity_id
_entity_poly.type
_entity_poly.pdbx_seq_one_letter_code
_entity_poly.pdbx_strand_id
1 'polypeptide(L)' 'PGGGFSPGALEPLAREIRRALGCGARVEDGSVVIQGDNAERAEKWLLQRGAGRVVRGS' A
#
# COMPACT_ATOMS: atom_id res chain seq x y z
N PRO A 1 -9.72 -12.58 -13.55
CA PRO A 1 -9.53 -12.95 -12.13
C PRO A 1 -9.35 -11.70 -11.27
N GLY A 2 -10.44 -11.25 -10.61
CA GLY A 2 -10.43 -10.12 -9.70
C GLY A 2 -9.88 -10.55 -8.34
N GLY A 3 -8.57 -10.41 -8.16
CA GLY A 3 -7.89 -10.59 -6.87
C GLY A 3 -7.87 -9.29 -6.09
N GLY A 4 -9.04 -8.77 -5.73
CA GLY A 4 -9.15 -7.63 -4.83
C GLY A 4 -9.18 -8.13 -3.39
N PHE A 5 -8.44 -7.47 -2.50
CA PHE A 5 -8.65 -7.67 -1.07
C PHE A 5 -9.98 -7.03 -0.66
N SER A 6 -10.74 -7.67 0.23
CA SER A 6 -11.92 -7.03 0.82
C SER A 6 -11.51 -5.72 1.51
N PRO A 7 -12.33 -4.66 1.45
CA PRO A 7 -12.00 -3.36 2.06
C PRO A 7 -11.56 -3.47 3.53
N GLY A 8 -12.22 -4.33 4.32
CA GLY A 8 -11.86 -4.58 5.72
C GLY A 8 -10.48 -5.21 5.94
N ALA A 9 -9.90 -5.87 4.93
CA ALA A 9 -8.53 -6.39 4.98
C ALA A 9 -7.48 -5.31 4.61
N LEU A 10 -7.89 -4.24 3.90
CA LEU A 10 -7.00 -3.17 3.45
C LEU A 10 -6.90 -2.01 4.44
N GLU A 11 -7.90 -1.78 5.29
CA GLU A 11 -7.85 -0.70 6.28
C GLU A 11 -6.68 -0.83 7.27
N PRO A 12 -6.37 -2.02 7.82
CA PRO A 12 -5.19 -2.20 8.66
C PRO A 12 -3.90 -1.88 7.90
N LEU A 13 -3.80 -2.31 6.63
CA LEU A 13 -2.65 -2.04 5.78
C LEU A 13 -2.48 -0.55 5.52
N ALA A 14 -3.56 0.18 5.21
CA ALA A 14 -3.53 1.62 5.03
C ALA A 14 -3.06 2.35 6.29
N ARG A 15 -3.50 1.91 7.49
CA ARG A 15 -3.05 2.47 8.76
C ARG A 15 -1.56 2.23 9.01
N GLU A 16 -1.07 1.05 8.67
CA GLU A 16 0.36 0.73 8.80
C GLU A 16 1.22 1.56 7.85
N ILE A 17 0.77 1.75 6.60
CA ILE A 17 1.44 2.61 5.63
C ILE A 17 1.52 4.05 6.13
N ARG A 18 0.43 4.61 6.69
CA ARG A 18 0.45 5.96 7.29
C ARG A 18 1.53 6.09 8.35
N ARG A 19 1.64 5.09 9.23
CA ARG A 19 2.62 5.08 10.34
C ARG A 19 4.06 4.95 9.84
N ALA A 20 4.28 4.12 8.83
CA ALA A 20 5.61 3.83 8.34
C ALA A 20 6.16 4.92 7.40
N LEU A 21 5.31 5.44 6.51
CA LEU A 21 5.74 6.41 5.49
C LEU A 21 5.50 7.87 5.92
N GLY A 22 4.71 8.10 6.98
CA GLY A 22 4.38 9.45 7.46
C GLY A 22 3.53 10.26 6.47
N CYS A 23 2.79 9.60 5.59
CA CYS A 23 1.95 10.21 4.58
C CYS A 23 0.48 9.79 4.72
N GLY A 24 -0.42 10.52 4.05
CA GLY A 24 -1.82 10.11 3.94
C GLY A 24 -1.95 8.84 3.11
N ALA A 25 -2.69 7.84 3.60
CA ALA A 25 -3.04 6.65 2.83
C ALA A 25 -4.47 6.20 3.14
N ARG A 26 -5.29 5.78 2.17
CA ARG A 26 -6.69 5.37 2.41
C ARG A 26 -7.09 4.21 1.50
N VAL A 27 -8.16 3.49 1.86
CA VAL A 27 -8.74 2.48 1.00
C VAL A 27 -9.74 3.15 0.05
N GLU A 28 -9.56 2.95 -1.25
CA GLU A 28 -10.47 3.39 -2.31
C GLU A 28 -10.58 2.29 -3.36
N ASP A 29 -11.81 1.95 -3.75
CA ASP A 29 -12.08 0.98 -4.83
C ASP A 29 -11.31 -0.35 -4.69
N GLY A 30 -11.16 -0.85 -3.45
CA GLY A 30 -10.43 -2.09 -3.17
C GLY A 30 -8.90 -1.99 -3.30
N SER A 31 -8.35 -0.78 -3.22
CA SER A 31 -6.91 -0.50 -3.27
C SER A 31 -6.50 0.47 -2.15
N VAL A 32 -5.23 0.42 -1.72
CA VAL A 32 -4.68 1.45 -0.83
C VAL A 32 -4.04 2.54 -1.67
N VAL A 33 -4.60 3.74 -1.59
CA VAL A 33 -4.10 4.96 -2.25
C VAL A 33 -3.21 5.72 -1.28
N ILE A 34 -2.00 6.06 -1.70
CA ILE A 34 -1.01 6.82 -0.92
C ILE A 34 -0.85 8.21 -1.56
N GLN A 35 -0.87 9.26 -0.73
CA GLN A 35 -0.72 10.64 -1.19
C GLN A 35 0.75 11.01 -1.42
N GLY A 36 1.00 11.83 -2.43
CA GLY A 36 2.33 12.35 -2.79
C GLY A 36 3.21 11.33 -3.51
N ASP A 37 4.47 11.71 -3.75
CA ASP A 37 5.44 10.86 -4.41
C ASP A 37 6.14 9.93 -3.40
N ASN A 38 5.48 8.81 -3.11
CA ASN A 38 5.95 7.83 -2.15
C ASN A 38 6.18 6.44 -2.76
N ALA A 39 6.21 6.32 -4.10
CA ALA A 39 6.31 5.03 -4.78
C ALA A 39 7.55 4.24 -4.36
N GLU A 40 8.73 4.87 -4.37
CA GLU A 40 9.99 4.23 -3.96
C GLU A 40 9.98 3.85 -2.47
N ARG A 41 9.46 4.72 -1.61
CA ARG A 41 9.38 4.48 -0.17
C ARG A 41 8.41 3.34 0.16
N ALA A 42 7.29 3.28 -0.54
CA ALA A 42 6.30 2.21 -0.42
C ALA A 42 6.86 0.87 -0.91
N GLU A 43 7.59 0.85 -2.03
CA GLU A 43 8.28 -0.35 -2.51
C GLU A 43 9.26 -0.90 -1.47
N LYS A 44 10.17 -0.06 -0.99
CA LYS A 44 11.15 -0.45 0.04
C LYS A 44 10.46 -1.00 1.29
N TRP A 45 9.40 -0.34 1.73
CA TRP A 45 8.63 -0.77 2.90
C TRP A 45 7.91 -2.11 2.68
N LEU A 46 7.30 -2.33 1.52
CA LEU A 46 6.63 -3.59 1.18
C LEU A 46 7.64 -4.75 1.13
N LEU A 47 8.81 -4.53 0.51
CA LEU A 47 9.87 -5.55 0.45
C LEU A 47 10.39 -5.90 1.84
N GLN A 48 10.60 -4.91 2.72
CA GLN A 48 11.02 -5.14 4.11
C GLN A 48 10.02 -5.97 4.92
N ARG A 49 8.74 -5.94 4.55
CA ARG A 49 7.68 -6.75 5.17
C ARG A 49 7.57 -8.17 4.60
N GLY A 50 8.42 -8.52 3.64
CA GLY A 50 8.41 -9.83 3.00
C GLY A 50 7.45 -9.95 1.82
N ALA A 51 7.07 -8.85 1.18
CA ALA A 51 6.34 -8.93 -0.08
C ALA A 51 7.19 -9.69 -1.12
N GLY A 52 6.69 -10.83 -1.62
CA GLY A 52 7.43 -11.69 -2.55
C GLY A 52 7.68 -11.05 -3.92
N ARG A 53 6.92 -10.01 -4.29
CA ARG A 53 7.12 -9.21 -5.50
C ARG A 53 6.50 -7.84 -5.35
N VAL A 54 7.23 -6.80 -5.74
CA VAL A 54 6.70 -5.44 -5.92
C VAL A 54 6.91 -5.04 -7.37
N VAL A 55 5.88 -4.47 -8.00
CA VAL A 55 5.94 -3.96 -9.38
C VAL A 55 5.59 -2.48 -9.34
N ARG A 56 6.46 -1.65 -9.91
CA ARG A 56 6.22 -0.22 -10.07
C ARG A 56 5.76 0.04 -11.49
N GLY A 57 4.62 0.73 -11.64
CA GLY A 57 4.19 1.26 -12.94
C GLY A 57 5.18 2.29 -13.47
N SER A 58 5.28 2.39 -14.79
CA SER A 58 6.05 3.45 -15.48
C SER A 58 5.15 4.62 -15.81
#